data_AF-A0A373FEW8-F1
#
_entry.id   AF-A0A373FEW8-F1
#
_cell.length_a   1.000
_cell.length_b   1.000
_cell.length_c   1.000
_cell.angle_alpha   90.00
_cell.angle_beta   90.00
_cell.angle_gamma   90.00
#
_symmetry.space_group_name_H-M   'P 1'
#
loop_
_entity.id
_entity.type
_entity.pdbx_description
1 polymer ?
#
loop_
_entity_poly.entity_id
_entity_poly.type
_entity_poly.pdbx_seq_one_letter_code
_entity_poly.pdbx_strand_id
1 'polypeptide(L)' 'MKTIDEMLHLDLLTREQHLQISGWIEAADSPEAILKMPAPLWQAVERASQAMGVNEDLLRPPALDAGGLLSV' A
#
# COMPACT_ATOMS: atom_id res chain seq x y z
N MET A 1 -10.66 -1.19 2.85
CA MET A 1 -9.65 -0.10 2.85
C MET A 1 -9.54 0.47 1.44
N LYS A 2 -9.50 1.80 1.27
CA LYS A 2 -9.54 2.44 -0.07
C LYS A 2 -8.33 2.10 -0.95
N THR A 3 -7.14 1.94 -0.36
CA THR A 3 -5.88 1.70 -1.10
C THR A 3 -5.81 0.36 -1.84
N ILE A 4 -6.37 -0.72 -1.29
CA ILE A 4 -6.35 -2.06 -1.92
C ILE A 4 -7.33 -2.12 -3.10
N ASP A 5 -8.47 -1.44 -2.99
CA ASP A 5 -9.46 -1.30 -4.07
C ASP A 5 -8.89 -0.50 -5.26
N GLU A 6 -8.13 0.57 -4.97
CA GLU A 6 -7.43 1.33 -6.03
C GLU A 6 -6.37 0.48 -6.74
N MET A 7 -5.62 -0.35 -6.02
CA MET A 7 -4.67 -1.30 -6.62
C MET A 7 -5.36 -2.29 -7.58
N LEU A 8 -6.57 -2.74 -7.25
CA LEU A 8 -7.37 -3.58 -8.16
C LEU A 8 -7.85 -2.80 -9.39
N HIS A 9 -8.32 -1.56 -9.20
CA HIS A 9 -8.79 -0.71 -10.29
C HIS A 9 -7.66 -0.38 -11.29
N LEU A 10 -6.43 -0.23 -10.79
CA LEU A 10 -5.23 -0.01 -11.59
C LEU A 10 -4.66 -1.29 -12.22
N ASP A 11 -5.36 -2.42 -12.11
CA ASP A 11 -4.94 -3.75 -12.61
C ASP A 11 -3.62 -4.26 -12.01
N LEU A 12 -3.24 -3.74 -10.84
CA LEU A 12 -1.98 -4.09 -10.15
C LEU A 12 -2.13 -5.34 -9.27
N LEU A 13 -3.35 -5.59 -8.81
CA LEU A 13 -3.74 -6.83 -8.14
C LEU A 13 -4.76 -7.56 -9.01
N THR A 14 -4.64 -8.88 -9.07
CA THR A 14 -5.73 -9.67 -9.66
C THR A 14 -6.94 -9.67 -8.74
N ARG A 15 -8.14 -9.86 -9.31
CA ARG A 15 -9.39 -9.97 -8.54
C ARG A 15 -9.30 -11.03 -7.44
N GLU A 16 -8.64 -12.14 -7.71
CA GLU A 16 -8.41 -13.20 -6.72
C GLU A 16 -7.52 -12.74 -5.57
N GLN A 17 -6.38 -12.09 -5.88
CA GLN A 17 -5.48 -11.54 -4.85
C GLN A 17 -6.19 -10.50 -4.00
N HIS A 18 -6.95 -9.60 -4.62
CA HIS A 18 -7.74 -8.60 -3.93
C HIS A 18 -8.74 -9.23 -2.92
N LEU A 19 -9.46 -10.27 -3.34
CA LEU A 19 -10.41 -10.97 -2.47
C LEU A 19 -9.70 -11.69 -1.32
N GLN A 20 -8.56 -12.33 -1.58
CA GLN A 20 -7.77 -13.01 -0.55
C GLN A 20 -7.20 -12.02 0.48
N ILE A 21 -6.66 -10.89 0.03
CA ILE A 21 -6.12 -9.84 0.90
C ILE A 21 -7.25 -9.20 1.71
N SER A 22 -8.36 -8.85 1.07
CA SER A 22 -9.51 -8.23 1.74
C SER A 22 -10.10 -9.18 2.79
N GLY A 23 -10.32 -10.44 2.43
CA GLY A 23 -10.83 -11.44 3.37
C GLY A 23 -9.87 -11.70 4.53
N TRP A 24 -8.56 -11.63 4.32
CA TRP A 24 -7.58 -11.73 5.40
C TRP A 24 -7.65 -10.52 6.34
N ILE A 25 -7.72 -9.31 5.79
CA ILE A 25 -7.83 -8.07 6.59
C ILE A 25 -9.13 -8.07 7.39
N GLU A 26 -10.24 -8.51 6.80
CA GLU A 26 -11.53 -8.61 7.48
C GLU A 26 -11.53 -9.68 8.60
N ALA A 27 -10.79 -10.77 8.41
CA ALA A 27 -10.64 -11.83 9.42
C ALA A 27 -9.59 -11.50 10.50
N ALA A 28 -8.70 -10.54 10.24
CA ALA A 28 -7.63 -10.16 11.15
C ALA A 28 -8.15 -9.19 12.22
N ASP A 29 -8.50 -9.72 13.39
CA ASP A 29 -8.98 -8.92 14.53
C ASP A 29 -7.87 -8.09 15.22
N SER A 30 -6.61 -8.40 14.93
CA SER A 30 -5.43 -7.76 15.53
C SER A 30 -4.33 -7.47 14.51
N PRO A 31 -3.48 -6.45 14.73
CA PRO A 31 -2.33 -6.15 13.86
C PRO A 31 -1.37 -7.35 13.74
N GLU A 32 -1.21 -8.13 14.80
CA GLU A 32 -0.40 -9.37 14.78
C GLU A 32 -0.95 -10.42 13.82
N ALA A 33 -2.28 -10.48 13.63
CA ALA A 33 -2.91 -11.38 12.67
C ALA A 33 -2.66 -10.93 11.22
N ILE A 34 -2.54 -9.61 10.99
CA ILE A 34 -2.13 -9.06 9.69
C ILE A 34 -0.69 -9.47 9.37
N LEU A 35 0.22 -9.48 10.37
CA LEU A 35 1.60 -9.93 10.17
C LEU A 35 1.72 -11.41 9.80
N LYS A 36 0.72 -12.24 10.15
CA LYS A 36 0.66 -13.66 9.76
C LYS A 36 0.20 -13.88 8.32
N MET A 37 -0.09 -12.82 7.57
CA MET A 37 -0.50 -12.92 6.18
C MET A 37 0.56 -13.69 5.35
N PRO A 38 0.13 -14.62 4.48
CA PRO A 38 1.05 -15.45 3.73
C PRO A 38 1.93 -14.63 2.79
N ALA A 39 3.21 -15.01 2.68
CA ALA A 39 4.22 -14.38 1.84
C ALA A 39 3.77 -14.02 0.40
N PRO A 40 3.04 -14.89 -0.36
CA PRO A 40 2.58 -14.52 -1.70
C PRO A 40 1.60 -13.33 -1.73
N LEU A 41 0.77 -13.15 -0.69
CA LEU A 41 -0.13 -12.01 -0.59
C LEU A 41 0.65 -10.73 -0.26
N TRP A 42 1.65 -10.83 0.63
CA TRP A 42 2.57 -9.72 0.89
C TRP A 42 3.33 -9.28 -0.36
N GLN A 43 3.85 -10.21 -1.15
CA GLN A 43 4.53 -9.90 -2.41
C GLN A 43 3.60 -9.26 -3.45
N ALA A 44 2.33 -9.64 -3.47
CA ALA A 44 1.35 -9.01 -4.33
C ALA A 44 1.13 -7.53 -3.95
N VAL A 45 0.92 -7.25 -2.66
CA VAL A 45 0.76 -5.88 -2.14
C VAL A 45 2.02 -5.05 -2.38
N GLU A 46 3.20 -5.61 -2.16
CA GLU A 46 4.48 -4.94 -2.38
C GLU A 46 4.66 -4.54 -3.85
N ARG A 47 4.41 -5.46 -4.80
CA ARG A 47 4.47 -5.17 -6.24
C ARG A 47 3.48 -4.10 -6.66
N ALA A 48 2.25 -4.16 -6.16
CA ALA A 48 1.23 -3.15 -6.45
C ALA A 48 1.62 -1.77 -5.89
N SER A 49 2.21 -1.73 -4.70
CA SER A 49 2.74 -0.50 -4.09
C SER A 49 3.90 0.10 -4.89
N GLN A 50 4.84 -0.74 -5.37
CA GLN A 50 5.93 -0.31 -6.26
C GLN A 50 5.39 0.23 -7.59
N ALA A 51 4.42 -0.45 -8.20
CA ALA A 51 3.84 -0.03 -9.47
C ALA A 51 3.04 1.28 -9.37
N MET A 52 2.43 1.58 -8.21
CA MET A 52 1.83 2.89 -7.95
C MET A 52 2.85 4.01 -7.66
N GLY A 53 4.15 3.69 -7.57
CA GLY A 53 5.18 4.67 -7.20
C GLY A 53 5.14 5.08 -5.72
N VAL A 54 4.35 4.41 -4.87
CA VAL A 54 4.26 4.72 -3.42
C VAL A 54 5.60 4.47 -2.73
N ASN A 55 6.34 3.44 -3.16
CA ASN A 55 7.68 3.18 -2.65
C ASN A 55 8.69 4.29 -3.04
N GLU A 56 8.55 4.86 -4.23
CA GLU A 56 9.43 5.96 -4.69
C GLU A 56 9.12 7.28 -3.97
N ASP A 57 7.85 7.51 -3.59
CA ASP A 57 7.44 8.65 -2.76
C ASP A 57 7.96 8.52 -1.30
N LEU A 58 7.94 7.32 -0.72
CA LEU A 58 8.50 7.04 0.61
C LEU A 58 10.02 7.18 0.68
N LEU A 59 10.73 6.85 -0.39
CA LEU A 59 12.18 7.01 -0.50
C LEU A 59 12.59 8.41 -0.94
N ARG A 60 11.66 9.24 -1.39
CA ARG A 60 11.92 10.64 -1.65
C ARG A 60 12.28 11.28 -0.31
N PRO A 61 13.50 11.85 -0.15
CA PRO A 61 13.80 12.62 1.05
C PRO A 61 12.71 13.70 1.19
N PRO A 62 12.10 13.87 2.38
CA PRO A 62 11.08 14.89 2.55
C PRO A 62 11.69 16.21 2.09
N ALA A 63 11.06 16.87 1.12
CA ALA A 63 11.53 18.15 0.65
C ALA A 63 11.58 19.09 1.86
N LEU A 64 12.78 19.46 2.29
CA LEU A 64 13.01 20.42 3.39
C LEU A 64 12.56 21.85 3.02
N ASP A 65 11.86 22.03 1.89
CA ASP A 65 11.35 23.29 1.38
C ASP A 65 9.95 23.66 1.88
N ALA A 66 9.35 22.90 2.81
CA ALA A 66 8.15 23.31 3.55
C ALA A 66 8.43 24.40 4.61
N GLY A 67 9.20 25.44 4.23
CA GLY A 67 9.56 26.59 5.06
C GLY A 67 9.95 27.84 4.26
N GLY A 68 9.72 27.85 2.93
CA GLY A 68 9.96 29.02 2.09
C GLY A 68 8.79 30.01 2.09
N LEU A 69 8.48 30.66 3.22
CA LEU A 69 7.67 31.88 3.20
C LEU A 69 8.59 33.07 3.52
N LEU A 70 9.38 33.46 2.51
CA LEU A 70 10.01 34.77 2.48
C LEU A 70 8.96 35.79 2.07
N SER A 71 8.69 36.79 2.93
CA SER A 71 8.13 38.07 2.49
C SER A 71 8.50 39.18 3.49
N VAL A 72 9.41 40.03 3.00
CA VAL A 72 9.75 41.44 3.30
C VAL A 72 10.18 41.85 4.71
#